data_AF-A0A382TXI1-F1
#
_entry.id   AF-A0A382TXI1-F1
#
_cell.length_a   1.000
_cell.length_b   1.000
_cell.length_c   1.000
_cell.angle_alpha   90.00
_cell.angle_beta   90.00
_cell.angle_gamma   90.00
#
_symmetry.space_group_name_H-M   'P 1'
#
loop_
_entity.id
_entity.type
_entity.pdbx_description
1 polymer ?
#
loop_
_entity_poly.entity_id
_entity_poly.type
_entity_poly.pdbx_seq_one_letter_code
_entity_poly.pdbx_strand_id
1 'polypeptide(L)'
;MVDWPDPGTPVKLTVKTWAGLVEHTGLALPPAGPKLVTLKLVNGYNISFPHSYVESVEEIDEVPAAEEEAEPDIEQDDSLPLVHLIHTGGTIASKVDYRTGAVSARFT
;
A
#
# COMPACT_ATOMS: atom_id res chain seq x y z
N MET A 1 -3.28 -1.85 23.58
CA MET A 1 -3.30 -2.20 22.14
C MET A 1 -2.97 -0.90 21.43
N VAL A 2 -1.98 -0.88 20.54
CA VAL A 2 -1.72 0.34 19.75
C VAL A 2 -2.88 0.44 18.77
N ASP A 3 -3.56 1.58 18.78
CA ASP A 3 -4.62 1.87 17.82
C ASP A 3 -3.91 2.19 16.49
N TRP A 4 -3.91 1.23 15.56
CA TRP A 4 -3.25 1.37 14.27
C TRP A 4 -4.30 1.69 13.20
N PRO A 5 -4.16 2.80 12.46
CA PRO A 5 -5.16 3.21 11.47
C PRO A 5 -5.34 2.20 10.33
N ASP A 6 -6.43 2.39 9.59
CA ASP A 6 -6.73 1.57 8.41
C ASP A 6 -5.61 1.63 7.37
N PRO A 7 -5.37 0.53 6.62
CA PRO A 7 -4.39 0.53 5.53
C PRO A 7 -4.65 1.63 4.50
N GLY A 8 -3.60 2.37 4.14
CA GLY A 8 -3.67 3.50 3.22
C GLY A 8 -3.85 4.85 3.90
N THR A 9 -4.12 4.90 5.21
CA THR A 9 -4.25 6.16 5.96
C THR A 9 -2.88 6.85 6.09
N PRO A 10 -2.75 8.14 5.72
CA PRO A 10 -1.59 8.96 6.03
C PRO A 10 -1.37 9.08 7.54
N VAL A 11 -0.18 8.74 8.02
CA VAL A 11 0.14 8.85 9.45
C VAL A 11 1.53 9.44 9.70
N LYS A 12 1.65 10.14 10.81
CA LYS A 12 2.91 10.46 11.48
C LYS A 12 3.08 9.51 12.68
N LEU A 13 4.12 8.70 12.62
CA LEU A 13 4.47 7.70 13.63
C LEU A 13 5.68 8.19 14.44
N THR A 14 5.52 8.28 15.75
CA THR A 14 6.62 8.56 16.68
C THR A 14 7.01 7.28 17.41
N VAL A 15 8.28 6.88 17.30
CA VAL A 15 8.82 5.70 17.96
C VAL A 15 10.00 6.02 18.86
N LYS A 16 10.07 5.35 20.01
CA LYS A 16 11.21 5.37 20.91
C LYS A 16 12.16 4.23 20.59
N THR A 17 13.29 4.59 20.00
CA THR A 17 14.38 3.67 19.70
C THR A 17 15.51 3.81 20.71
N TRP A 18 16.52 2.95 20.60
CA TRP A 18 17.77 3.08 21.37
C TRP A 18 18.54 4.38 21.06
N ALA A 19 18.33 4.96 19.87
CA ALA A 19 18.91 6.23 19.46
C ALA A 19 18.09 7.46 19.92
N GLY A 20 16.97 7.23 20.62
CA GLY A 20 16.03 8.27 21.05
C GLY A 20 14.71 8.23 20.28
N LEU A 21 13.95 9.32 20.41
CA LEU A 21 12.68 9.49 19.70
C LEU A 21 12.93 9.81 18.23
N VAL A 22 12.23 9.08 17.35
CA VAL A 22 12.30 9.26 15.90
C VAL A 22 10.88 9.37 15.35
N GLU A 23 10.69 10.29 14.43
CA GLU A 23 9.43 10.49 13.73
C GLU A 23 9.53 9.99 12.30
N HIS A 24 8.47 9.32 11.84
CA HIS A 24 8.34 8.83 10.47
C HIS A 24 6.97 9.22 9.90
N THR A 25 6.94 9.62 8.64
CA THR A 25 5.71 9.97 7.94
C THR A 25 5.54 9.06 6.72
N GLY A 26 4.32 8.57 6.53
CA GLY A 26 4.02 7.63 5.46
C GLY A 26 2.59 7.13 5.47
N LEU A 27 2.34 6.06 4.72
CA LEU A 27 1.05 5.38 4.68
C LEU A 27 1.05 4.21 5.65
N ALA A 28 0.01 4.11 6.48
CA ALA A 28 -0.23 2.93 7.29
C ALA A 28 -0.44 1.71 6.39
N LEU A 29 0.25 0.61 6.67
CA LEU A 29 0.09 -0.66 5.96
C LEU A 29 -0.43 -1.74 6.92
N PRO A 30 -0.94 -2.86 6.38
CA PRO A 30 -1.17 -4.04 7.18
C PRO A 30 0.12 -4.46 7.90
N PRO A 31 0.02 -4.92 9.15
CA PRO A 31 1.20 -5.29 9.92
C PRO A 31 1.93 -6.46 9.28
N ALA A 32 3.23 -6.33 9.08
CA ALA A 32 4.09 -7.37 8.49
C ALA A 32 4.18 -8.64 9.36
N GLY A 33 3.75 -8.57 10.61
CA GLY A 33 3.70 -9.70 11.53
C GLY A 33 3.02 -9.35 12.85
N PRO A 34 2.88 -10.33 13.76
CA PRO A 34 2.23 -10.13 15.05
C PRO A 34 2.92 -9.03 15.88
N LYS A 35 2.13 -8.12 16.45
CA LYS A 35 2.58 -7.03 17.34
C LYS A 35 3.56 -6.04 16.68
N LEU A 36 3.51 -5.91 15.36
CA LEU A 36 4.23 -4.90 14.60
C LEU A 36 3.25 -3.85 14.06
N VAL A 37 3.70 -2.61 13.98
CA VAL A 37 3.12 -1.60 13.09
C VAL A 37 3.99 -1.49 11.84
N THR A 38 3.39 -1.29 10.68
CA THR A 38 4.10 -1.22 9.40
C THR A 38 3.71 0.03 8.64
N LEU A 39 4.70 0.84 8.27
CA LEU A 39 4.55 2.12 7.59
C LEU A 39 5.28 2.06 6.24
N LYS A 40 4.67 2.60 5.19
CA LYS A 40 5.36 2.88 3.92
C LYS A 40 5.78 4.33 3.82
N LEU A 41 7.08 4.57 3.77
CA LEU A 41 7.67 5.90 3.64
C LEU A 41 7.45 6.49 2.24
N VAL A 42 7.54 7.81 2.12
CA VAL A 42 7.43 8.55 0.84
C VAL A 42 8.45 8.08 -0.20
N ASN A 43 9.62 7.61 0.24
CA ASN A 43 10.66 7.05 -0.64
C ASN A 43 10.36 5.61 -1.11
N GLY A 44 9.20 5.05 -0.78
CA GLY A 44 8.73 3.73 -1.19
C GLY A 44 9.16 2.57 -0.29
N TYR A 45 9.99 2.80 0.73
CA TYR A 45 10.43 1.74 1.65
C TYR A 45 9.39 1.45 2.73
N ASN A 46 9.22 0.17 3.03
CA ASN A 46 8.43 -0.28 4.18
C ASN A 46 9.32 -0.40 5.42
N ILE A 47 8.87 0.18 6.53
CA ILE A 47 9.51 0.03 7.84
C ILE A 47 8.52 -0.55 8.83
N SER A 48 9.01 -1.25 9.86
CA SER A 48 8.15 -1.83 10.89
C SER A 48 8.77 -1.72 12.26
N PHE A 49 7.92 -1.48 13.26
CA PHE A 49 8.34 -1.37 14.65
C PHE A 49 7.44 -2.23 15.55
N PRO A 50 7.99 -2.82 16.63
CA PRO A 50 7.17 -3.42 17.68
C PRO A 50 6.22 -2.40 18.29
N HIS A 51 5.02 -2.83 18.68
CA HIS A 51 4.06 -1.97 19.40
C HIS A 51 4.67 -1.30 20.65
N SER A 52 5.62 -1.97 21.30
CA SER A 52 6.31 -1.45 22.49
C SER A 52 7.21 -0.25 22.20
N TYR A 53 7.52 0.04 20.94
CA TYR A 53 8.34 1.19 20.55
C TYR A 53 7.48 2.39 20.15
N VAL A 54 6.17 2.20 19.96
CA VAL A 54 5.27 3.26 19.51
C VAL A 54 4.95 4.18 20.69
N GLU A 55 5.26 5.46 20.54
CA GLU A 55 4.94 6.52 21.51
C GLU A 55 3.67 7.26 21.09
N SER A 56 3.52 7.58 19.80
CA SER A 56 2.29 8.17 19.25
C SER A 56 2.08 7.79 17.79
N VAL A 57 0.81 7.80 17.39
CA VAL A 57 0.35 7.70 16.00
C VAL A 57 -0.63 8.83 15.78
N GLU A 58 -0.39 9.67 14.78
CA GLU A 58 -1.23 10.80 14.42
C GLU A 58 -1.66 10.63 12.96
N GLU A 59 -2.97 10.61 12.70
CA GLU A 59 -3.49 10.68 11.33
C GLU A 59 -3.28 12.10 10.78
N ILE A 60 -2.88 12.19 9.52
CA ILE A 60 -2.65 13.47 8.83
C ILE A 60 -3.48 13.52 7.54
N ASP A 61 -3.65 14.71 6.97
CA ASP A 61 -4.55 14.88 5.82
C ASP A 61 -4.01 14.25 4.53
N GLU A 62 -2.71 14.35 4.26
CA GLU A 62 -2.14 13.85 3.01
C GLU A 62 -0.64 13.54 3.11
N VAL A 63 -0.21 12.54 2.33
CA VAL A 63 1.22 12.29 2.02
C VAL A 63 1.41 12.57 0.53
N PRO A 64 2.46 13.29 0.10
CA PRO A 64 2.72 13.49 -1.32
C PRO A 64 2.81 12.14 -2.04
N ALA A 65 1.89 11.91 -2.97
CA ALA A 65 1.76 10.68 -3.74
C ALA A 65 1.77 10.97 -5.24
N ALA A 66 2.28 10.02 -6.02
CA ALA A 66 2.20 10.08 -7.48
C ALA A 66 0.76 9.86 -7.94
N GLU A 67 0.32 10.65 -8.92
CA GLU A 67 -0.96 10.49 -9.60
C GLU A 67 -0.97 9.20 -10.42
N GLU A 68 -2.11 8.50 -10.47
CA GLU A 68 -2.28 7.38 -11.40
C GLU A 68 -2.61 7.92 -12.80
N GLU A 69 -1.92 7.41 -13.81
CA GLU A 69 -2.25 7.69 -15.21
C GLU A 69 -3.61 7.10 -15.58
N ALA A 70 -4.40 7.87 -16.33
CA ALA A 70 -5.67 7.41 -16.87
C ALA A 70 -5.45 6.26 -17.87
N GLU A 71 -6.37 5.31 -17.86
CA GLU A 71 -6.30 4.19 -18.79
C GLU A 71 -6.64 4.63 -20.22
N PRO A 72 -5.89 4.15 -21.23
CA PRO A 72 -6.19 4.45 -22.62
C PRO A 72 -7.46 3.71 -23.05
N ASP A 73 -8.25 4.34 -23.93
CA ASP A 73 -9.30 3.64 -24.67
C ASP A 73 -8.68 2.58 -25.60
N ILE A 74 -9.23 1.36 -25.58
CA ILE A 74 -8.78 0.24 -26.39
C ILE A 74 -9.81 -0.03 -27.49
N GLU A 75 -9.40 0.06 -28.76
CA GLU A 75 -10.22 -0.35 -29.91
C GLU A 75 -10.01 -1.85 -30.23
N GLN A 76 -11.11 -2.58 -30.46
CA GLN A 76 -11.08 -4.00 -30.85
C GLN A 76 -11.00 -4.15 -32.38
N ASP A 77 -10.21 -5.10 -32.85
CA ASP A 77 -10.11 -5.46 -34.27
C ASP A 77 -11.06 -6.62 -34.61
N ASP A 78 -12.16 -6.30 -35.30
CA ASP A 78 -13.20 -7.25 -35.69
C ASP A 78 -12.73 -8.31 -36.71
N SER A 79 -11.55 -8.16 -37.32
CA SER A 79 -10.98 -9.14 -38.24
C SER A 79 -10.33 -10.35 -37.55
N LEU A 80 -10.07 -10.24 -36.24
CA LEU A 80 -9.41 -11.27 -35.46
C LEU A 80 -10.39 -12.34 -34.94
N PRO A 81 -9.95 -13.58 -34.70
CA PRO A 81 -10.78 -14.62 -34.12
C PRO A 81 -11.21 -14.30 -32.68
N LEU A 82 -12.46 -14.58 -32.35
CA LEU A 82 -12.96 -14.48 -30.98
C LEU A 82 -12.34 -15.58 -30.09
N VAL A 83 -11.74 -15.18 -28.97
CA VAL A 83 -11.19 -16.08 -27.96
C VAL A 83 -11.82 -15.78 -26.60
N HIS A 84 -12.40 -16.80 -25.95
CA HIS A 84 -12.91 -16.67 -24.59
C HIS A 84 -11.84 -17.05 -23.57
N LEU A 85 -11.56 -16.14 -22.63
CA LEU A 85 -10.76 -16.42 -21.44
C LEU A 85 -11.69 -16.68 -20.24
N ILE A 86 -11.73 -17.92 -19.77
CA ILE A 86 -12.44 -18.30 -18.54
C ILE A 86 -11.43 -18.40 -17.41
N HIS A 87 -11.50 -17.46 -16.46
CA HIS A 87 -10.72 -17.50 -15.24
C HIS A 87 -11.34 -18.46 -14.21
N THR A 88 -10.53 -19.33 -13.63
CA THR A 88 -10.95 -20.34 -12.62
C THR A 88 -10.19 -20.22 -11.30
N GLY A 89 -9.52 -19.09 -11.06
CA GLY A 89 -8.72 -18.83 -9.86
C GLY A 89 -7.24 -18.57 -10.16
N GLY A 90 -6.71 -19.04 -11.30
CA GLY A 90 -5.37 -18.68 -11.76
C GLY A 90 -5.31 -17.22 -12.21
N THR A 91 -4.34 -16.46 -11.70
CA THR A 91 -4.11 -15.06 -12.07
C THR A 91 -3.06 -14.98 -13.17
N ILE A 92 -3.46 -14.45 -14.34
CA ILE A 92 -2.57 -14.21 -15.49
C ILE A 92 -2.38 -12.71 -15.81
N ALA A 93 -3.13 -11.85 -15.10
CA ALA A 93 -3.05 -10.40 -15.21
C ALA A 93 -3.39 -9.77 -13.84
N SER A 94 -2.67 -8.70 -13.48
CA SER A 94 -2.80 -8.00 -12.21
C SER A 94 -2.36 -6.55 -12.33
N LYS A 95 -2.94 -5.65 -11.53
CA LYS A 95 -2.45 -4.28 -11.34
C LYS A 95 -1.64 -4.23 -10.06
N VAL A 96 -0.51 -3.53 -10.10
CA VAL A 96 0.26 -3.16 -8.90
C VAL A 96 -0.07 -1.71 -8.59
N ASP A 97 -0.60 -1.47 -7.38
CA ASP A 97 -0.68 -0.12 -6.84
C ASP A 97 0.68 0.21 -6.22
N TYR A 98 1.44 1.09 -6.87
CA TYR A 98 2.77 1.47 -6.40
C TYR A 98 2.76 2.35 -5.14
N ARG A 99 1.63 3.01 -4.82
CA ARG A 99 1.48 3.79 -3.60
C ARG A 99 1.46 2.86 -2.39
N THR A 100 0.64 1.81 -2.42
CA THR A 100 0.51 0.88 -1.29
C THR A 100 1.43 -0.35 -1.40
N GLY A 101 1.82 -0.73 -2.61
CA GLY A 101 2.47 -2.00 -2.93
C GLY A 101 1.48 -3.17 -3.05
N ALA A 102 0.17 -2.90 -3.00
CA ALA A 102 -0.86 -3.91 -3.15
C ALA A 102 -0.88 -4.45 -4.59
N VAL A 103 -1.20 -5.74 -4.72
CA VAL A 103 -1.40 -6.41 -6.00
C VAL A 103 -2.85 -6.88 -6.07
N SER A 104 -3.58 -6.41 -7.08
CA SER A 104 -4.96 -6.84 -7.34
C SER A 104 -5.03 -7.61 -8.64
N ALA A 105 -5.78 -8.70 -8.65
CA ALA A 105 -6.08 -9.41 -9.89
C ALA A 105 -6.94 -8.51 -10.78
N ARG A 106 -6.62 -8.45 -12.08
CA ARG A 106 -7.29 -7.58 -13.04
C ARG A 106 -7.53 -8.33 -14.34
N PHE A 107 -8.73 -8.23 -14.88
CA PHE A 107 -9.19 -9.02 -16.03
C PHE A 107 -9.94 -8.18 -17.07
N THR A 108 -9.75 -6.86 -17.01
CA THR A 108 -10.38 -5.84 -17.85
C THR A 108 -9.34 -4.82 -18.24
#